data_AF-A0A1X7JQZ4-F1
#
_entry.id   AF-A0A1X7JQZ4-F1
#
_cell.length_a   1.000
_cell.length_b   1.000
_cell.length_c   1.000
_cell.angle_alpha   90.00
_cell.angle_beta   90.00
_cell.angle_gamma   90.00
#
_symmetry.space_group_name_H-M   'P 1'
#
loop_
_entity.id
_entity.type
_entity.pdbx_description
1 polymer ?
#
loop_
_entity_poly.entity_id
_entity_poly.type
_entity_poly.pdbx_seq_one_letter_code
_entity_poly.pdbx_strand_id
1 'polypeptide(L)'
;MLDDTRSPFTQNLIWTGELQMISASGELFNHVDAGLPMWAGSGDRSVRISTSFVAPFGAVPCVNLGLSGLDAAHDQNLRFRLEAVEVTRSGFVVEFVTWGDTHIARASVTWQAIGPSTGSHDAVQSN
;
A
#
# COMPACT_ATOMS: atom_id res chain seq x y z
N MET A 1 -13.36 10.18 11.18
CA MET A 1 -14.02 8.88 10.92
C MET A 1 -13.46 8.43 9.58
N LEU A 2 -12.40 7.63 9.60
CA LEU A 2 -11.84 7.08 8.37
C LEU A 2 -12.88 6.09 7.84
N ASP A 3 -13.29 6.28 6.60
CA ASP A 3 -14.22 5.42 5.89
C ASP A 3 -13.75 3.97 6.01
N ASP A 4 -14.67 3.05 6.31
CA ASP A 4 -14.40 1.62 6.52
C ASP A 4 -14.18 0.91 5.17
N THR A 5 -13.34 1.51 4.33
CA THR A 5 -12.89 0.92 3.07
C THR A 5 -11.94 -0.21 3.42
N ARG A 6 -12.48 -1.42 3.45
CA ARG A 6 -11.71 -2.66 3.51
C ARG A 6 -10.58 -2.60 2.48
N SER A 7 -9.35 -2.90 2.92
CA SER A 7 -8.16 -2.94 2.07
C SER A 7 -8.45 -3.66 0.75
N PRO A 8 -8.09 -3.08 -0.42
CA PRO A 8 -8.26 -3.75 -1.70
C PRO A 8 -7.30 -4.94 -1.88
N PHE A 9 -6.29 -5.05 -1.02
CA PHE A 9 -5.30 -6.11 -1.04
C PHE A 9 -5.70 -7.26 -0.11
N THR A 10 -5.60 -8.49 -0.61
CA THR A 10 -5.67 -9.70 0.23
C THR A 10 -4.41 -9.80 1.09
N GLN A 11 -4.58 -9.81 2.40
CA GLN A 11 -3.48 -9.73 3.36
C GLN A 11 -3.11 -11.09 3.95
N ASN A 12 -1.82 -11.34 4.07
CA ASN A 12 -1.26 -12.41 4.88
C ASN A 12 -0.85 -11.84 6.24
N LEU A 13 -1.27 -12.49 7.31
CA LEU A 13 -0.93 -12.14 8.69
C LEU A 13 -0.10 -13.28 9.31
N ILE A 14 1.06 -12.94 9.87
CA ILE A 14 1.95 -13.85 10.59
C ILE A 14 2.30 -13.20 11.93
N TRP A 15 2.33 -13.99 13.00
CA TRP A 15 2.84 -13.57 14.29
C TRP A 15 3.95 -14.52 14.78
N THR A 16 4.89 -13.97 15.54
CA THR A 16 5.92 -14.72 16.24
C THR A 16 6.21 -14.05 17.59
N GLY A 17 5.78 -14.69 18.68
CA GLY A 17 5.79 -14.08 20.01
C GLY A 17 4.98 -12.78 20.05
N GLU A 18 5.67 -11.68 20.34
CA GLU A 18 5.09 -10.33 20.39
C GLU A 18 5.24 -9.55 19.08
N LEU A 19 5.79 -10.17 18.03
CA LEU A 19 5.94 -9.55 16.72
C LEU A 19 4.78 -9.95 15.80
N GLN A 20 4.18 -8.97 15.14
CA GLN A 20 3.19 -9.14 14.09
C GLN A 20 3.78 -8.65 12.76
N MET A 21 3.51 -9.38 11.68
CA MET A 21 3.78 -8.98 10.31
C MET A 21 2.52 -9.15 9.47
N ILE A 22 2.18 -8.11 8.73
CA ILE A 22 1.10 -8.13 7.73
C ILE A 22 1.70 -7.76 6.39
N SER A 23 1.38 -8.51 5.35
CA SER A 23 1.85 -8.21 4.00
C SER A 23 0.75 -8.39 2.98
N ALA A 24 0.81 -7.62 1.90
CA ALA A 24 -0.06 -7.82 0.75
C ALA A 24 0.56 -7.23 -0.52
N SER A 25 -0.03 -7.58 -1.65
CA SER A 25 0.31 -7.00 -2.94
C SER A 25 -0.93 -6.87 -3.81
N GLY A 26 -0.89 -5.98 -4.78
CA GLY A 26 -1.92 -5.87 -5.80
C GLY A 26 -1.75 -4.66 -6.70
N GLU A 27 -2.68 -4.52 -7.64
CA GLU A 27 -2.78 -3.34 -8.49
C GLU A 27 -3.21 -2.13 -7.62
N LEU A 28 -2.46 -1.03 -7.74
CA LEU A 28 -2.76 0.21 -7.07
C LEU A 28 -3.74 1.05 -7.89
N PHE A 29 -3.52 1.11 -9.20
CA PHE A 29 -4.42 1.75 -10.16
C PHE A 29 -4.16 1.26 -11.59
N ASN A 30 -5.20 1.32 -12.41
CA ASN A 30 -5.15 1.24 -13.87
C ASN A 30 -5.92 2.45 -14.45
N HIS A 31 -5.20 3.35 -15.09
CA HIS A 31 -5.71 4.61 -15.63
C HIS A 31 -5.77 4.63 -17.16
N VAL A 32 -5.17 3.67 -17.86
CA VAL A 32 -5.12 3.66 -19.33
C VAL A 32 -6.49 3.37 -19.94
N ASP A 33 -7.23 2.40 -19.41
CA ASP A 33 -8.49 1.96 -20.01
C ASP A 33 -9.58 3.05 -19.96
N ALA A 34 -9.60 3.81 -18.87
CA ALA A 34 -10.59 4.88 -18.63
C ALA A 34 -10.04 6.29 -18.90
N GLY A 35 -8.80 6.42 -19.40
CA GLY A 35 -8.18 7.73 -19.66
C GLY A 35 -8.05 8.62 -18.42
N LEU A 36 -7.77 8.03 -17.26
CA LEU A 36 -7.74 8.71 -15.97
C LEU A 36 -6.44 9.51 -15.76
N PRO A 37 -6.36 10.42 -14.76
CA PRO A 37 -5.33 11.46 -14.69
C PRO A 37 -3.86 10.99 -14.75
N MET A 38 -3.48 9.89 -14.10
CA MET A 38 -2.11 9.34 -14.21
C MET A 38 -1.69 9.01 -15.66
N TRP A 39 -2.63 8.66 -16.53
CA TRP A 39 -2.36 8.35 -17.94
C TRP A 39 -2.53 9.56 -18.86
N ALA A 40 -3.64 10.29 -18.74
CA ALA A 40 -4.01 11.34 -19.70
C ALA A 40 -3.70 12.78 -19.22
N GLY A 41 -3.38 12.95 -17.94
CA GLY A 41 -3.11 14.27 -17.35
C GLY A 41 -1.64 14.69 -17.44
N SER A 42 -1.36 15.89 -16.93
CA SER A 42 -0.01 16.42 -16.75
C SER A 42 0.06 17.22 -15.45
N GLY A 43 1.26 17.65 -15.05
CA GLY A 43 1.51 18.29 -13.76
C GLY A 43 1.39 17.29 -12.60
N ASP A 44 1.26 17.83 -11.39
CA ASP A 44 1.23 17.05 -10.15
C ASP A 44 -0.07 16.25 -10.05
N ARG A 45 0.08 14.94 -9.89
CA ARG A 45 -1.05 13.99 -9.81
C ARG A 45 -0.73 12.92 -8.79
N SER A 46 -1.75 12.50 -8.05
CA SER A 46 -1.60 11.47 -7.02
C SER A 46 -2.76 10.48 -7.01
N VAL A 47 -2.45 9.22 -6.73
CA VAL A 47 -3.42 8.20 -6.35
C VAL A 47 -3.17 7.87 -4.88
N ARG A 48 -4.24 7.89 -4.07
CA ARG A 48 -4.20 7.60 -2.64
C ARG A 48 -5.17 6.48 -2.32
N ILE A 49 -4.66 5.39 -1.77
CA ILE A 49 -5.45 4.20 -1.41
C ILE A 49 -5.31 3.93 0.09
N SER A 50 -6.42 4.08 0.80
CA SER A 50 -6.53 3.71 2.21
C SER A 50 -6.48 2.20 2.37
N THR A 51 -5.59 1.72 3.24
CA THR A 51 -5.36 0.30 3.50
C THR A 51 -5.49 0.03 4.99
N SER A 52 -6.61 -0.56 5.38
CA SER A 52 -6.82 -1.05 6.76
C SER A 52 -6.14 -2.40 6.95
N PHE A 53 -5.44 -2.58 8.06
CA PHE A 53 -4.85 -3.87 8.44
C PHE A 53 -5.93 -4.86 8.86
N VAL A 54 -5.75 -6.15 8.51
CA VAL A 54 -6.66 -7.23 8.93
C VAL A 54 -6.71 -7.41 10.44
N ALA A 55 -5.67 -6.99 11.16
CA ALA A 55 -5.64 -6.91 12.61
C ALA A 55 -4.84 -5.66 13.03
N PRO A 56 -5.28 -4.91 14.06
CA PRO A 56 -4.52 -3.76 14.55
C PRO A 56 -3.20 -4.21 15.19
N PHE A 57 -2.19 -3.34 15.14
CA PHE A 57 -0.92 -3.53 15.86
C PHE A 57 -1.01 -3.00 17.30
N GLY A 58 -0.10 -3.44 18.17
CA GLY A 58 0.06 -2.93 19.54
C GLY A 58 0.53 -1.47 19.60
N ALA A 59 1.31 -1.04 18.62
CA ALA A 59 1.80 0.32 18.41
C ALA A 59 1.86 0.62 16.89
N VAL A 60 2.14 1.86 16.50
CA VAL A 60 2.26 2.21 15.06
C VAL A 60 3.38 1.35 14.44
N PRO A 61 3.08 0.52 13.42
CA PRO A 61 4.07 -0.37 12.82
C PRO A 61 5.01 0.38 11.86
N CYS A 62 6.14 -0.23 11.53
CA CYS A 62 6.94 0.18 10.38
C CYS A 62 6.32 -0.40 9.11
N VAL A 63 6.14 0.43 8.07
CA VAL A 63 5.56 0.01 6.79
C VAL A 63 6.57 0.23 5.67
N ASN A 64 6.92 -0.84 4.97
CA ASN A 64 7.73 -0.81 3.77
C ASN A 64 6.85 -1.04 2.54
N LEU A 65 7.07 -0.24 1.50
CA LEU A 65 6.43 -0.36 0.20
C LEU A 65 7.47 -0.71 -0.86
N GLY A 66 7.04 -1.45 -1.88
CA GLY A 66 7.81 -1.70 -3.09
C GLY A 66 6.89 -1.70 -4.30
N LEU A 67 7.43 -1.33 -5.46
CA LEU A 67 6.74 -1.58 -6.73
C LEU A 67 6.84 -3.05 -7.09
N SER A 68 5.72 -3.64 -7.45
CA SER A 68 5.64 -4.98 -8.05
C SER A 68 5.31 -4.94 -9.54
N GLY A 69 4.89 -3.78 -10.07
CA GLY A 69 4.70 -3.53 -11.48
C GLY A 69 4.56 -2.04 -11.78
N LEU A 70 5.02 -1.60 -12.94
CA LEU A 70 4.89 -0.22 -13.41
C LEU A 70 4.85 -0.23 -14.95
N ASP A 71 3.79 0.32 -15.51
CA ASP A 71 3.62 0.49 -16.95
C ASP A 71 3.47 1.98 -17.23
N ALA A 72 4.45 2.54 -17.94
CA ALA A 72 4.58 3.96 -18.19
C ALA A 72 4.95 4.20 -19.66
N ALA A 73 4.53 5.35 -20.19
CA ALA A 73 4.92 5.75 -21.53
C ALA A 73 6.45 5.90 -21.62
N HIS A 74 7.03 5.54 -22.75
CA HIS A 74 8.48 5.51 -22.94
C HIS A 74 9.07 6.85 -23.40
N ASP A 75 8.23 7.84 -23.71
CA ASP A 75 8.58 9.05 -24.46
C ASP A 75 8.99 10.22 -23.56
N GLN A 76 8.66 10.16 -22.28
CA GLN A 76 9.01 11.17 -21.27
C GLN A 76 9.85 10.56 -20.14
N ASN A 77 10.50 11.42 -19.36
CA ASN A 77 11.24 10.95 -18.18
C ASN A 77 10.29 10.26 -17.20
N LEU A 78 10.71 9.13 -16.66
CA LEU A 78 9.97 8.45 -15.61
C LEU A 78 10.17 9.16 -14.27
N ARG A 79 9.09 9.74 -13.73
CA ARG A 79 9.09 10.47 -12.46
C ARG A 79 7.95 9.97 -11.59
N PHE A 80 8.27 9.43 -10.43
CA PHE A 80 7.27 9.04 -9.45
C PHE A 80 7.82 9.07 -8.03
N ARG A 81 6.91 9.07 -7.06
CA ARG A 81 7.18 8.83 -5.65
C ARG A 81 6.13 7.85 -5.12
N LEU A 82 6.57 6.92 -4.27
CA LEU A 82 5.70 5.96 -3.60
C LEU A 82 5.98 6.00 -2.11
N GLU A 83 4.97 6.34 -1.30
CA GLU A 83 5.11 6.52 0.15
C GLU A 83 3.94 5.89 0.91
N ALA A 84 4.25 5.42 2.12
CA ALA A 84 3.26 5.04 3.12
C ALA A 84 3.06 6.25 4.02
N VAL A 85 1.90 6.88 3.92
CA VAL A 85 1.56 8.07 4.70
C VAL A 85 0.44 7.77 5.68
N GLU A 86 0.28 8.63 6.69
CA GLU A 86 -0.80 8.50 7.68
C GLU A 86 -0.83 7.13 8.37
N VAL A 87 0.34 6.58 8.68
CA VAL A 87 0.47 5.26 9.31
C VAL A 87 -0.08 5.32 10.74
N THR A 88 -1.03 4.43 11.03
CA THR A 88 -1.63 4.24 12.34
C THR A 88 -1.51 2.77 12.76
N ARG A 89 -2.00 2.44 13.96
CA ARG A 89 -2.10 1.05 14.43
C ARG A 89 -3.04 0.19 13.59
N SER A 90 -3.99 0.79 12.88
CA SER A 90 -5.08 0.08 12.20
C SER A 90 -4.98 0.12 10.68
N GLY A 91 -4.06 0.90 10.12
CA GLY A 91 -3.90 1.03 8.67
C GLY A 91 -2.97 2.17 8.30
N PHE A 92 -2.87 2.42 7.00
CA PHE A 92 -2.07 3.48 6.40
C PHE A 92 -2.65 3.86 5.04
N VAL A 93 -2.12 4.89 4.39
CA VAL A 93 -2.46 5.26 3.02
C VAL A 93 -1.24 4.99 2.12
N VAL A 94 -1.45 4.27 1.02
CA VAL A 94 -0.47 4.19 -0.07
C VAL A 94 -0.66 5.44 -0.93
N GLU A 95 0.36 6.29 -1.01
CA GLU A 95 0.37 7.45 -1.89
C GLU A 95 1.37 7.25 -3.02
N PHE A 96 0.85 7.26 -4.25
CA PHE A 96 1.66 7.29 -5.46
C PHE A 96 1.52 8.66 -6.12
N VAL A 97 2.63 9.34 -6.35
CA VAL A 97 2.68 10.66 -6.98
C VAL A 97 3.47 10.60 -8.28
N THR A 98 3.02 11.34 -9.29
CA THR A 98 3.79 11.65 -10.50
C THR A 98 3.65 13.14 -10.83
N TRP A 99 4.52 13.67 -11.69
CA TRP A 99 4.53 15.08 -12.04
C TRP A 99 5.09 15.35 -13.44
N GLY A 100 4.92 16.59 -13.90
CA GLY A 100 5.33 17.01 -15.24
C GLY A 100 4.53 16.31 -16.34
N ASP A 101 5.21 15.90 -17.39
CA ASP A 101 4.66 15.23 -18.58
C ASP A 101 4.70 13.70 -18.50
N THR A 102 5.08 13.11 -17.35
CA THR A 102 5.12 11.65 -17.19
C THR A 102 3.72 11.04 -17.29
N HIS A 103 3.53 10.03 -18.13
CA HIS A 103 2.27 9.27 -18.23
C HIS A 103 2.46 7.84 -17.70
N ILE A 104 1.62 7.44 -16.74
CA ILE A 104 1.66 6.12 -16.10
C ILE A 104 0.31 5.46 -16.31
N ALA A 105 0.32 4.35 -17.07
CA ALA A 105 -0.87 3.59 -17.42
C ALA A 105 -1.39 2.83 -16.19
N ARG A 106 -0.51 2.14 -15.47
CA ARG A 106 -0.85 1.33 -14.28
C ARG A 106 0.36 1.13 -13.38
N ALA A 107 0.09 0.91 -12.11
CA ALA A 107 1.10 0.55 -11.13
C ALA A 107 0.56 -0.50 -10.16
N SER A 108 1.43 -1.41 -9.74
CA SER A 108 1.17 -2.42 -8.72
C SER A 108 2.19 -2.30 -7.61
N VAL A 109 1.75 -2.57 -6.38
CA VAL A 109 2.58 -2.47 -5.19
C VAL A 109 2.63 -3.79 -4.42
N THR A 110 3.70 -3.95 -3.66
CA THR A 110 3.79 -4.88 -2.53
C THR A 110 4.06 -4.04 -1.28
N TRP A 111 3.54 -4.47 -0.14
CA TRP A 111 3.81 -3.82 1.12
C TRP A 111 3.91 -4.82 2.27
N GLN A 112 4.67 -4.43 3.28
CA GLN A 112 4.87 -5.16 4.52
C GLN A 112 4.81 -4.20 5.69
N ALA A 113 3.95 -4.50 6.66
CA ALA A 113 3.88 -3.82 7.96
C ALA A 113 4.40 -4.76 9.04
N ILE A 114 5.34 -4.28 9.86
CA ILE A 114 5.95 -5.03 10.95
C ILE A 114 5.88 -4.19 12.22
N GLY A 115 5.40 -4.78 13.30
CA GLY A 115 5.27 -4.09 14.58
C GLY A 115 4.85 -5.02 15.71
N PRO A 116 4.71 -4.49 16.92
CA PRO A 116 4.27 -5.30 18.06
C PRO A 116 2.83 -5.80 17.84
N SER A 117 2.55 -7.02 18.25
CA SER A 117 1.18 -7.54 18.34
C SER A 117 0.41 -6.84 19.46
N THR A 118 -0.92 -6.98 19.48
CA THR A 118 -1.76 -6.43 20.55
C THR A 118 -1.74 -7.27 21.85
N GLY A 119 -1.05 -8.42 21.87
CA GLY A 119 -0.88 -9.29 23.04
C GLY A 119 0.00 -10.53 22.74
N SER A 120 0.44 -11.24 23.78
CA SER A 120 1.19 -12.50 23.66
C SER A 120 0.32 -13.57 23.00
N HIS A 121 0.70 -14.00 21.79
CA HIS A 121 0.09 -15.16 21.15
C HIS A 121 0.81 -16.40 21.67
N ASP A 122 0.47 -16.83 22.89
CA ASP A 122 1.07 -18.02 23.50
C ASP A 122 0.74 -19.27 22.68
N ALA A 123 1.80 -20.03 22.42
CA ALA A 123 1.78 -21.28 21.70
C ALA A 123 0.92 -22.33 22.43
N VAL A 124 -0.23 -22.68 21.86
CA VAL A 124 -0.85 -23.99 22.05
C VAL A 124 -1.46 -24.45 20.74
N GLN A 125 -0.84 -25.45 20.12
CA GLN A 125 -1.60 -26.47 19.41
C GLN A 125 -1.13 -27.83 19.90
N SER A 126 -1.58 -28.17 21.11
CA SER A 126 -1.67 -29.55 21.56
C SER A 126 -2.84 -30.22 20.83
N ASN A 127 -2.54 -31.20 20.00
CA ASN A 127 -3.21 -32.50 20.02
C ASN A 127 -2.23 -33.58 19.56
#